data_AF-A0A0G3X687-F1
#
_entry.id   AF-A0A0G3X687-F1
#
_cell.length_a   1.000
_cell.length_b   1.000
_cell.length_c   1.000
_cell.angle_alpha   90.00
_cell.angle_beta   90.00
_cell.angle_gamma   90.00
#
_symmetry.space_group_name_H-M   'P 1'
#
loop_
_entity.id
_entity.type
_entity.pdbx_description
1 polymer ?
#
loop_
_entity_poly.entity_id
_entity_poly.type
_entity_poly.pdbx_seq_one_letter_code
_entity_poly.pdbx_strand_id
1 'polypeptide(L)'
;MSGWREMAEEALRVQDTRDIRDKNPPRGSHNGNNVPIVPNVSPPLSTLKLWRASLLTLHPCQLRENFDPSRWRVLVDASQWWLEGFGQAAAASGWSTGDVFGLHPEMPGCGGLIDRLGENRSLVMDGDRARWRAWGVVSQYNRTAGEGLRPFWEV
;
A
#
# COMPACT_ATOMS: atom_id res chain seq x y z
N MET A 1 -13.36 -45.51 13.80
CA MET A 1 -13.58 -44.09 14.14
C MET A 1 -12.28 -43.56 14.73
N SER A 2 -11.41 -43.01 13.89
CA SER A 2 -10.15 -42.41 14.36
C SER A 2 -10.44 -41.13 15.13
N GLY A 3 -9.90 -41.04 16.35
CA GLY A 3 -10.11 -39.92 17.26
C GLY A 3 -9.29 -38.71 16.84
N TRP A 4 -9.81 -37.51 17.12
CA TRP A 4 -9.21 -36.21 16.78
C TRP A 4 -7.74 -36.03 17.21
N ARG A 5 -7.24 -36.86 18.13
CA ARG A 5 -5.82 -36.90 18.53
C ARG A 5 -4.90 -37.50 17.46
N GLU A 6 -5.38 -38.49 16.70
CA GLU A 6 -4.61 -39.18 15.65
C GLU A 6 -4.39 -38.26 14.44
N MET A 7 -5.36 -37.39 14.12
CA MET A 7 -5.22 -36.37 13.07
C MET A 7 -4.25 -35.24 13.46
N ALA A 8 -4.15 -34.91 14.76
CA ALA A 8 -3.24 -33.86 15.22
C ALA A 8 -1.77 -34.31 15.19
N GLU A 9 -1.49 -35.58 15.48
CA GLU A 9 -0.14 -36.16 15.36
C GLU A 9 0.30 -36.29 13.89
N GLU A 10 -0.61 -36.63 12.97
CA GLU A 10 -0.33 -36.67 11.54
C GLU A 10 0.05 -35.28 10.99
N ALA A 11 -0.69 -34.22 11.40
CA ALA A 11 -0.43 -32.85 10.98
C ALA A 11 0.93 -32.31 11.48
N LEU A 12 1.34 -32.70 12.69
CA LEU A 12 2.66 -32.34 13.23
C LEU A 12 3.81 -33.07 12.51
N ARG A 13 3.63 -34.35 12.13
CA ARG A 13 4.65 -35.08 11.35
C ARG A 13 4.85 -34.53 9.94
N VAL A 14 3.79 -34.03 9.30
CA VAL A 14 3.86 -33.40 7.96
C VAL A 14 4.60 -32.05 8.00
N GLN A 15 4.63 -31.39 9.16
CA GLN A 15 5.29 -30.09 9.31
C GLN A 15 6.81 -30.20 9.51
N ASP A 16 7.30 -31.35 10.00
CA ASP A 16 8.71 -31.59 10.34
C ASP A 16 9.56 -32.10 9.15
N THR A 17 8.97 -32.25 7.96
CA THR A 17 9.66 -32.76 6.77
C THR A 17 10.18 -31.68 5.81
N ARG A 18 10.12 -30.39 6.19
CA ARG A 18 10.48 -29.26 5.31
C ARG A 18 11.89 -28.69 5.52
N ASP A 19 12.75 -29.35 6.30
CA ASP A 19 14.16 -28.99 6.47
C ASP A 19 15.09 -29.87 5.62
N ILE A 20 14.89 -29.83 4.31
CA ILE A 20 15.88 -30.33 3.34
C ILE A 20 16.29 -29.17 2.45
N ARG A 21 17.04 -28.22 3.01
CA ARG A 21 17.62 -27.11 2.25
C ARG A 21 19.14 -27.03 2.27
N ASP A 22 19.83 -28.13 2.59
CA ASP A 22 21.30 -28.18 2.62
C ASP A 22 21.88 -29.42 1.92
N LYS A 23 21.49 -29.66 0.65
CA LYS A 23 22.26 -30.55 -0.22
C LYS A 23 22.38 -29.99 -1.64
N ASN A 24 23.40 -29.18 -1.86
CA ASN A 24 23.99 -29.06 -3.20
C ASN A 24 25.51 -29.29 -3.09
N PRO A 25 26.12 -30.12 -3.97
CA PRO A 25 27.54 -30.44 -3.91
C PRO A 25 28.40 -29.27 -4.45
N PRO A 26 29.70 -29.21 -4.12
CA PRO A 26 30.56 -28.13 -4.58
C PRO A 26 30.90 -28.35 -6.05
N ARG A 27 30.51 -27.43 -6.93
CA ARG A 27 31.03 -27.35 -8.30
C ARG A 27 31.34 -25.92 -8.68
N GLY A 28 32.65 -25.66 -8.79
CA GLY A 28 33.28 -25.00 -9.94
C GLY A 28 32.79 -23.61 -10.34
N SER A 29 33.64 -22.63 -10.07
CA SER A 29 33.75 -21.34 -10.76
C SER A 29 33.29 -21.37 -12.22
N HIS A 30 32.32 -20.50 -12.59
CA HIS A 30 32.20 -19.86 -13.91
C HIS A 30 31.45 -18.52 -13.76
N ASN A 31 32.10 -17.45 -14.24
CA ASN A 31 31.60 -16.09 -14.39
C ASN A 31 30.22 -16.03 -15.07
N GLY A 32 29.34 -15.15 -14.56
CA GLY A 32 28.11 -14.75 -15.24
C GLY A 32 27.20 -13.93 -14.35
N ASN A 33 27.41 -12.61 -14.28
CA ASN A 33 26.48 -11.65 -13.69
C ASN A 33 25.18 -11.62 -14.52
N ASN A 34 24.24 -12.51 -14.21
CA ASN A 34 22.84 -12.42 -14.65
C ASN A 34 21.96 -12.39 -13.40
N VAL A 35 21.93 -11.23 -12.73
CA VAL A 35 20.90 -10.97 -11.73
C VAL A 35 19.75 -10.26 -12.45
N PRO A 36 18.53 -10.83 -12.49
CA PRO A 36 17.37 -10.11 -13.00
C PRO A 36 17.21 -8.82 -12.19
N ILE A 37 16.98 -7.68 -12.87
CA ILE A 37 16.58 -6.44 -12.20
C ILE A 37 15.22 -6.71 -11.56
N VAL A 38 15.23 -7.02 -10.27
CA VAL A 38 14.01 -7.10 -9.47
C VAL A 38 13.58 -5.65 -9.20
N PRO A 39 12.34 -5.24 -9.53
CA PRO A 39 11.83 -3.94 -9.14
C PRO A 39 12.01 -3.79 -7.62
N ASN A 40 12.63 -2.70 -7.19
CA ASN A 40 12.87 -2.41 -5.78
C ASN A 40 11.51 -2.17 -5.09
N VAL A 41 10.85 -3.24 -4.65
CA VAL A 41 9.66 -3.14 -3.82
C VAL A 41 10.15 -2.71 -2.45
N SER A 42 10.08 -1.41 -2.16
CA SER A 42 10.35 -0.85 -0.85
C SER A 42 9.64 -1.71 0.21
N PRO A 43 10.36 -2.26 1.22
CA PRO A 43 9.75 -3.13 2.20
C PRO A 43 8.58 -2.40 2.88
N PRO A 44 7.48 -3.08 3.24
CA PRO A 44 6.25 -2.45 3.76
C PRO A 44 6.47 -1.43 4.88
N LEU A 45 7.46 -1.66 5.75
CA LEU A 45 7.82 -0.76 6.84
C LEU A 45 8.50 0.54 6.39
N SER A 46 9.18 0.53 5.24
CA SER A 46 9.79 1.73 4.66
C SER A 46 8.76 2.66 4.03
N THR A 47 7.74 2.10 3.36
CA THR A 47 6.65 2.86 2.76
C THR A 47 5.80 3.57 3.81
N LEU A 48 5.39 2.89 4.89
CA LEU A 48 4.63 3.53 5.97
C LEU A 48 5.42 4.65 6.66
N LYS A 49 6.73 4.45 6.88
CA LYS A 49 7.61 5.47 7.46
C LYS A 49 7.71 6.69 6.55
N LEU A 50 7.84 6.48 5.23
CA LEU A 50 7.85 7.54 4.25
C LEU A 50 6.56 8.37 4.32
N TRP A 51 5.40 7.72 4.28
CA TRP A 51 4.11 8.43 4.34
C TRP A 51 3.95 9.25 5.62
N ARG A 52 4.31 8.69 6.78
CA ARG A 52 4.30 9.41 8.05
C ARG A 52 5.23 10.61 8.01
N ALA A 53 6.47 10.42 7.58
CA ALA A 53 7.44 11.51 7.50
C ALA A 53 6.96 12.63 6.57
N SER A 54 6.46 12.29 5.38
CA SER A 54 5.94 13.27 4.42
C SER A 54 4.75 14.03 5.00
N LEU A 55 3.73 13.34 5.54
CA LEU A 55 2.52 14.00 6.04
C LEU A 55 2.76 14.85 7.29
N LEU A 56 3.76 14.53 8.11
CA LEU A 56 4.17 15.36 9.25
C LEU A 56 4.73 16.73 8.82
N THR A 57 5.23 16.86 7.60
CA THR A 57 5.72 18.15 7.08
C THR A 57 4.60 19.07 6.59
N LEU A 58 3.36 18.57 6.52
CA LEU A 58 2.25 19.29 5.93
C LEU A 58 1.35 19.90 7.00
N HIS A 59 0.92 21.13 6.76
CA HIS A 59 -0.05 21.81 7.60
C HIS A 59 -1.27 22.25 6.76
N PRO A 60 -2.51 21.95 7.17
CA PRO A 60 -3.70 22.30 6.38
C PRO A 60 -3.85 23.80 6.08
N CYS A 61 -3.36 24.66 6.99
CA CYS A 61 -3.39 26.12 6.81
C CYS A 61 -2.18 26.69 6.04
N GLN A 62 -1.16 25.86 5.76
CA GLN A 62 0.01 26.29 5.00
C GLN A 62 -0.16 25.88 3.54
N LEU A 63 -0.84 26.74 2.79
CA LEU A 63 -1.12 26.51 1.38
C LEU A 63 0.19 26.40 0.58
N ARG A 64 0.23 25.42 -0.31
CA ARG A 64 1.26 25.35 -1.35
C ARG A 64 0.84 26.10 -2.60
N GLU A 65 1.82 26.68 -3.29
CA GLU A 65 1.61 27.34 -4.57
C GLU A 65 0.86 26.40 -5.53
N ASN A 66 -0.05 26.95 -6.32
CA ASN A 66 -0.86 26.24 -7.32
C ASN A 66 -1.95 25.29 -6.79
N PHE A 67 -2.23 25.28 -5.48
CA PHE A 67 -3.39 24.58 -4.93
C PHE A 67 -4.57 25.50 -4.64
N ASP A 68 -5.77 24.99 -4.92
CA ASP A 68 -6.99 25.54 -4.33
C ASP A 68 -6.96 25.33 -2.80
N PRO A 69 -7.24 26.37 -1.98
CA PRO A 69 -7.15 26.25 -0.52
C PRO A 69 -8.06 25.19 0.10
N SER A 70 -9.30 25.07 -0.39
CA SER A 70 -10.22 24.06 0.12
C SER A 70 -9.77 22.65 -0.23
N ARG A 71 -9.32 22.43 -1.47
CA ARG A 71 -8.79 21.15 -1.92
C ARG A 71 -7.55 20.76 -1.14
N TRP A 72 -6.62 21.69 -0.89
CA TRP A 72 -5.43 21.43 -0.09
C TRP A 72 -5.80 20.92 1.30
N ARG A 73 -6.70 21.63 1.99
CA ARG A 73 -7.17 21.21 3.33
C ARG A 73 -7.78 19.82 3.30
N VAL A 74 -8.66 19.54 2.33
CA VAL A 74 -9.29 18.22 2.20
C VAL A 74 -8.25 17.12 1.98
N LEU A 75 -7.26 17.34 1.11
CA LEU A 75 -6.20 16.37 0.85
C LEU A 75 -5.37 16.07 2.10
N VAL A 76 -4.96 17.11 2.84
CA VAL A 76 -4.16 16.94 4.07
C VAL A 76 -4.97 16.21 5.15
N ASP A 77 -6.19 16.68 5.43
CA ASP A 77 -7.04 16.12 6.49
C ASP A 77 -7.44 14.67 6.17
N ALA A 78 -7.82 14.38 4.93
CA ALA A 78 -8.15 13.02 4.50
C ALA A 78 -6.94 12.09 4.54
N SER A 79 -5.75 12.60 4.18
CA SER A 79 -4.50 11.82 4.25
C SER A 79 -4.13 11.43 5.67
N GLN A 80 -4.25 12.36 6.62
CA GLN A 80 -3.97 12.10 8.04
C GLN A 80 -4.93 11.07 8.61
N TRP A 81 -6.24 11.29 8.44
CA TRP A 81 -7.26 10.34 8.87
C TRP A 81 -7.05 8.94 8.26
N TRP A 82 -6.75 8.88 6.96
CA TRP A 82 -6.53 7.61 6.28
C TRP A 82 -5.28 6.89 6.80
N LEU A 83 -4.19 7.63 7.04
CA LEU A 83 -2.93 7.07 7.52
C LEU A 83 -3.10 6.45 8.92
N GLU A 84 -3.88 7.08 9.79
CA GLU A 84 -4.17 6.59 11.14
C GLU A 84 -5.02 5.32 11.11
N GLY A 85 -6.05 5.27 10.26
CA GLY A 85 -6.97 4.13 10.20
C GLY A 85 -6.48 2.95 9.36
N PHE A 86 -5.81 3.22 8.23
CA PHE A 86 -5.59 2.22 7.19
C PHE A 86 -4.12 2.11 6.74
N GLY A 87 -3.29 3.11 7.04
CA GLY A 87 -1.94 3.22 6.49
C GLY A 87 -1.07 1.97 6.71
N GLN A 88 -1.12 1.38 7.90
CA GLN A 88 -0.34 0.18 8.21
C GLN A 88 -0.77 -1.03 7.39
N ALA A 89 -2.08 -1.29 7.30
CA ALA A 89 -2.62 -2.41 6.53
C ALA A 89 -2.35 -2.20 5.03
N ALA A 90 -2.57 -0.99 4.51
CA ALA A 90 -2.33 -0.66 3.11
C ALA A 90 -0.86 -0.84 2.72
N ALA A 91 0.08 -0.39 3.56
CA ALA A 91 1.51 -0.59 3.32
C ALA A 91 1.88 -2.10 3.33
N ALA A 92 1.32 -2.87 4.26
CA ALA A 92 1.50 -4.33 4.31
C ALA A 92 0.93 -5.05 3.08
N SER A 93 -0.18 -4.55 2.52
CA SER A 93 -0.80 -5.04 1.30
C SER A 93 -0.16 -4.49 0.02
N GLY A 94 0.91 -3.70 0.13
CA GLY A 94 1.69 -3.22 -1.02
C GLY A 94 1.04 -2.09 -1.81
N TRP A 95 0.22 -1.24 -1.17
CA TRP A 95 -0.23 0.01 -1.77
C TRP A 95 0.94 0.97 -1.93
N SER A 96 1.06 1.59 -3.10
CA SER A 96 2.12 2.56 -3.38
C SER A 96 1.73 3.97 -2.95
N THR A 97 2.72 4.86 -2.84
CA THR A 97 2.48 6.29 -2.60
C THR A 97 1.59 6.92 -3.67
N GLY A 98 1.79 6.55 -4.95
CA GLY A 98 0.98 7.05 -6.06
C GLY A 98 -0.47 6.54 -6.00
N ASP A 99 -0.67 5.27 -5.62
CA ASP A 99 -2.01 4.71 -5.45
C ASP A 99 -2.86 5.48 -4.44
N VAL A 100 -2.24 5.93 -3.35
CA VAL A 100 -2.96 6.55 -2.24
C VAL A 100 -3.02 8.06 -2.42
N PHE A 101 -1.87 8.69 -2.63
CA PHE A 101 -1.70 10.15 -2.53
C PHE A 101 -1.45 10.83 -3.87
N GLY A 102 -1.39 10.05 -4.96
CA GLY A 102 -1.10 10.55 -6.29
C GLY A 102 -2.11 11.60 -6.76
N LEU A 103 -1.67 12.58 -7.53
CA LEU A 103 -2.56 13.52 -8.22
C LEU A 103 -2.48 13.35 -9.73
N HIS A 104 -3.64 13.42 -10.37
CA HIS A 104 -3.69 13.66 -11.80
C HIS A 104 -3.53 15.17 -12.05
N PRO A 105 -2.56 15.61 -12.85
CA PRO A 105 -2.24 17.04 -13.01
C PRO A 105 -3.40 17.85 -13.62
N GLU A 106 -4.14 17.24 -14.54
CA GLU A 106 -5.19 17.93 -15.32
C GLU A 106 -6.61 17.61 -14.85
N MET A 107 -6.78 16.63 -13.96
CA MET A 107 -8.10 16.11 -13.59
C MET A 107 -8.24 15.95 -12.06
N PRO A 108 -8.62 17.02 -11.35
CA PRO A 108 -8.93 16.95 -9.93
C PRO A 108 -10.00 15.89 -9.63
N GLY A 109 -9.78 15.08 -8.59
CA GLY A 109 -10.69 13.99 -8.21
C GLY A 109 -10.46 12.69 -9.00
N CYS A 110 -9.48 12.66 -9.91
CA CYS A 110 -9.11 11.48 -10.70
C CYS A 110 -7.72 10.94 -10.36
N GLY A 111 -7.07 11.45 -9.31
CA GLY A 111 -5.78 10.94 -8.83
C GLY A 111 -5.87 9.61 -8.10
N GLY A 112 -5.05 9.47 -7.06
CA GLY A 112 -5.06 8.34 -6.13
C GLY A 112 -6.29 8.33 -5.23
N LEU A 113 -6.29 7.37 -4.29
CA LEU A 113 -7.41 7.13 -3.38
C LEU A 113 -7.86 8.39 -2.65
N ILE A 114 -6.95 9.19 -2.11
CA ILE A 114 -7.29 10.36 -1.30
C ILE A 114 -7.96 11.46 -2.13
N ASP A 115 -7.46 11.72 -3.34
CA ASP A 115 -8.03 12.72 -4.26
C ASP A 115 -9.46 12.33 -4.67
N ARG A 116 -9.72 11.02 -4.85
CA ARG A 116 -11.05 10.48 -5.18
C ARG A 116 -12.00 10.42 -3.99
N LEU A 117 -11.48 10.12 -2.80
CA LEU A 117 -12.26 9.97 -1.58
C LEU A 117 -12.77 11.31 -1.06
N GLY A 118 -11.94 12.35 -1.14
CA GLY A 118 -12.23 13.69 -0.63
C GLY A 118 -12.57 13.67 0.87
N GLU A 119 -13.69 14.30 1.24
CA GLU A 119 -14.17 14.36 2.63
C GLU A 119 -14.89 13.08 3.09
N ASN A 120 -15.03 12.08 2.23
CA ASN A 120 -15.74 10.86 2.58
C ASN A 120 -14.96 10.04 3.61
N ARG A 121 -15.67 9.53 4.63
CA ARG A 121 -15.10 8.70 5.71
C ARG A 121 -15.68 7.29 5.76
N SER A 122 -16.54 6.93 4.81
CA SER A 122 -17.15 5.60 4.68
C SER A 122 -16.27 4.62 3.90
N LEU A 123 -14.98 4.56 4.24
CA LEU A 123 -14.00 3.72 3.54
C LEU A 123 -13.93 2.32 4.12
N VAL A 124 -13.92 1.32 3.24
CA VAL A 124 -13.54 -0.06 3.54
C VAL A 124 -12.39 -0.44 2.63
N MET A 125 -11.32 -0.98 3.21
CA MET A 125 -10.19 -1.52 2.47
C MET A 125 -10.13 -3.04 2.62
N ASP A 126 -9.86 -3.73 1.52
CA ASP A 126 -9.70 -5.16 1.44
C ASP A 126 -8.54 -5.47 0.51
N GLY A 127 -7.36 -5.80 1.08
CA GLY A 127 -6.15 -6.17 0.35
C GLY A 127 -5.74 -5.21 -0.76
N ASP A 128 -6.25 -5.45 -1.97
CA ASP A 128 -5.99 -4.71 -3.20
C ASP A 128 -7.09 -3.71 -3.61
N ARG A 129 -8.17 -3.56 -2.83
CA ARG A 129 -9.31 -2.71 -3.19
C ARG A 129 -9.76 -1.80 -2.05
N ALA A 130 -10.05 -0.56 -2.41
CA ALA A 130 -10.76 0.42 -1.59
C ALA A 130 -12.18 0.60 -2.10
N ARG A 131 -13.16 0.65 -1.19
CA ARG A 131 -14.57 0.92 -1.51
C ARG A 131 -15.12 1.97 -0.55
N TRP A 132 -15.91 2.89 -1.08
CA TRP A 132 -16.60 3.90 -0.26
C TRP A 132 -17.97 4.23 -0.85
N ARG A 133 -18.83 4.87 -0.06
CA ARG A 133 -20.17 5.30 -0.50
C ARG A 133 -20.27 6.81 -0.51
N ALA A 134 -20.50 7.40 -1.66
CA ALA A 134 -20.79 8.83 -1.80
C ALA A 134 -22.18 8.98 -2.42
N TRP A 135 -23.07 9.74 -1.78
CA TRP A 135 -24.40 10.03 -2.32
C TRP A 135 -25.22 8.78 -2.70
N GLY A 136 -25.11 7.71 -1.90
CA GLY A 136 -25.78 6.43 -2.16
C GLY A 136 -25.09 5.54 -3.22
N VAL A 137 -24.09 6.05 -3.93
CA VAL A 137 -23.34 5.31 -4.95
C VAL A 137 -22.10 4.67 -4.33
N VAL A 138 -21.90 3.37 -4.57
CA VAL A 138 -20.67 2.67 -4.18
C VAL A 138 -19.59 2.97 -5.21
N SER A 139 -18.52 3.61 -4.78
CA SER A 139 -17.31 3.82 -5.55
C SER A 139 -16.25 2.79 -5.16
N GLN A 140 -15.38 2.46 -6.11
CA GLN A 140 -14.27 1.54 -5.87
C GLN A 140 -12.99 2.05 -6.53
N TYR A 141 -11.86 1.66 -5.94
CA TYR A 141 -10.53 1.97 -6.45
C TYR A 141 -9.61 0.77 -6.17
N ASN A 142 -8.85 0.35 -7.18
CA ASN A 142 -7.93 -0.77 -7.05
C ASN A 142 -6.50 -0.24 -6.84
N ARG A 143 -5.74 -0.94 -6.01
CA ARG A 143 -4.28 -0.84 -5.93
C ARG A 143 -3.68 -0.98 -7.33
N THR A 144 -2.58 -0.28 -7.59
CA THR A 144 -1.92 -0.08 -8.90
C THR A 144 -2.61 0.87 -9.88
N ALA A 145 -3.83 1.35 -9.60
CA ALA A 145 -4.49 2.32 -10.48
C ALA A 145 -3.85 3.72 -10.45
N GLY A 146 -2.97 4.00 -9.48
CA GLY A 146 -2.26 5.27 -9.35
C GLY A 146 -0.77 5.15 -9.66
N GLU A 147 -0.35 4.10 -10.36
CA GLU A 147 1.03 3.90 -10.77
C GLU A 147 1.51 5.09 -11.63
N GLY A 148 2.68 5.63 -11.29
CA GLY A 148 3.26 6.80 -11.96
C GLY A 148 2.71 8.16 -11.52
N LEU A 149 1.67 8.21 -10.67
CA LEU A 149 1.19 9.48 -10.12
C LEU A 149 2.12 9.99 -9.02
N ARG A 150 2.43 11.29 -9.06
CA ARG A 150 3.20 11.97 -8.01
C ARG A 150 2.29 12.33 -6.84
N PRO A 151 2.74 12.13 -5.59
CA PRO A 151 1.95 12.52 -4.44
C PRO A 151 1.75 14.04 -4.38
N PHE A 152 0.63 14.47 -3.82
CA PHE A 152 0.26 15.89 -3.81
C PHE A 152 1.26 16.84 -3.11
N TRP A 153 2.15 16.32 -2.25
CA TRP A 153 3.22 17.11 -1.61
C TRP A 153 4.51 17.21 -2.43
N GLU A 154 4.56 16.61 -3.62
CA GLU A 154 5.67 16.72 -4.59
C GLU A 154 5.27 17.50 -5.85
N VAL A 155 4.00 17.93 -5.93
CA VAL A 155 3.46 18.77 -7.01
C VAL A 155 3.61 20.25 -6.66
#